data_AF-A0A8J7C292-F1
#
_entry.id   AF-A0A8J7C292-F1
#
_cell.length_a   1.000
_cell.length_b   1.000
_cell.length_c   1.000
_cell.angle_alpha   90.00
_cell.angle_beta   90.00
_cell.angle_gamma   90.00
#
_symmetry.space_group_name_H-M   'P 1'
#
loop_
_entity.id
_entity.type
_entity.pdbx_description
1 polymer ?
#
loop_
_entity_poly.entity_id
_entity_poly.type
_entity_poly.pdbx_seq_one_letter_code
_entity_poly.pdbx_strand_id
1 'polypeptide(L)'
;MRSVAEFIQDLQARGRYHFTTDEAVEALAGNTTAVRAAIRRLTGKSMVATPHRGFHVIVPPEYRELGCLPADQFIPDLMDHLGEPYYICLLSAAAYHGSAHQKPQLFQVMVPQGRRPIDCGRVRVRFLARQDMSATPVIRRNTARGVLRIASAEATALELVGYMKASGGLDHVATVLRDLVEVMERSALAIEAHRAPAASVQRLGYLLMQVHADSLAFALDPILKERKQHTVPLSPSLPITGCARDKRWNVAVNTRVDSEQ
;
A
#
# COMPACT_ATOMS: atom_id res chain seq x y z
N MET A 1 -24.49 14.99 -31.78
CA MET A 1 -23.47 13.99 -31.44
C MET A 1 -22.70 14.57 -30.26
N ARG A 2 -22.68 13.88 -29.12
CA ARG A 2 -22.08 14.39 -27.89
C ARG A 2 -20.57 14.54 -28.06
N SER A 3 -20.00 15.67 -27.65
CA SER A 3 -18.55 15.85 -27.73
C SER A 3 -17.83 15.10 -26.59
N VAL A 4 -16.55 14.77 -26.77
CA VAL A 4 -15.75 14.13 -25.70
C VAL A 4 -15.60 15.06 -24.49
N ALA A 5 -15.62 16.38 -24.73
CA ALA A 5 -15.58 17.37 -23.66
C ALA A 5 -16.89 17.37 -22.84
N GLU A 6 -18.05 17.34 -23.50
CA GLU A 6 -19.36 17.20 -22.83
C GLU A 6 -19.46 15.89 -22.04
N PHE A 7 -18.98 14.78 -22.62
CA PHE A 7 -18.93 13.49 -21.92
C PHE A 7 -18.14 13.55 -20.61
N ILE A 8 -16.95 14.15 -20.64
CA ILE A 8 -16.10 14.33 -19.45
C ILE A 8 -16.75 15.26 -18.44
N GLN A 9 -17.30 16.40 -18.89
CA GLN A 9 -17.97 17.35 -18.00
C GLN A 9 -19.15 16.73 -17.26
N ASP A 10 -19.97 15.94 -17.95
CA ASP A 10 -21.11 15.26 -17.35
C ASP A 10 -20.69 14.17 -16.36
N LEU A 11 -19.57 13.45 -16.61
CA LEU A 11 -19.00 12.52 -15.64
C LEU A 11 -18.57 13.26 -14.37
N GLN A 12 -17.82 14.37 -14.52
CA GLN A 12 -17.37 15.18 -13.39
C GLN A 12 -18.54 15.78 -12.60
N ALA A 13 -19.60 16.24 -13.29
CA ALA A 13 -20.81 16.77 -12.65
C ALA A 13 -21.52 15.72 -11.77
N ARG A 14 -21.36 14.43 -12.08
CA ARG A 14 -21.87 13.31 -11.27
C ARG A 14 -20.86 12.81 -10.23
N GLY A 15 -19.72 13.49 -10.07
CA GLY A 15 -18.65 13.09 -9.17
C GLY A 15 -17.81 11.91 -9.66
N ARG A 16 -17.97 11.47 -10.92
CA ARG A 16 -17.21 10.36 -11.50
C ARG A 16 -15.98 10.90 -12.23
N TYR A 17 -14.80 10.44 -11.81
CA TYR A 17 -13.52 10.90 -12.36
C TYR A 17 -12.76 9.81 -13.13
N HIS A 18 -13.44 8.77 -13.57
CA HIS A 18 -12.89 7.72 -14.41
C HIS A 18 -13.91 7.28 -15.47
N PHE A 19 -13.43 6.63 -16.52
CA PHE A 19 -14.25 5.96 -17.53
C PHE A 19 -13.42 4.91 -18.27
N THR A 20 -14.08 3.94 -18.89
CA THR A 20 -13.41 2.96 -19.76
C THR A 20 -13.42 3.39 -21.23
N THR A 21 -12.52 2.83 -22.04
CA THR A 21 -12.57 3.04 -23.50
C THR A 21 -13.94 2.62 -24.06
N ASP A 22 -14.53 1.53 -23.55
CA ASP A 22 -15.79 0.99 -24.05
C ASP A 22 -16.97 1.90 -23.69
N GLU A 23 -17.00 2.44 -22.46
CA GLU A 23 -17.99 3.45 -22.05
C GLU A 23 -17.91 4.71 -22.92
N ALA A 24 -16.70 5.15 -23.27
CA ALA A 24 -16.51 6.30 -24.15
C ALA A 24 -16.98 6.00 -25.58
N VAL A 25 -16.75 4.78 -26.09
CA VAL A 25 -17.23 4.35 -27.41
C VAL A 25 -18.76 4.35 -27.46
N GLU A 26 -19.40 3.79 -26.44
CA GLU A 26 -20.86 3.75 -26.31
C GLU A 26 -21.45 5.16 -26.19
N ALA A 27 -20.93 5.98 -25.28
CA ALA A 27 -21.48 7.31 -24.99
C ALA A 27 -21.33 8.31 -26.14
N LEU A 28 -20.31 8.15 -26.99
CA LEU A 28 -20.03 9.05 -28.12
C LEU A 28 -20.65 8.55 -29.44
N ALA A 29 -21.24 7.34 -29.46
CA ALA A 29 -21.71 6.66 -30.67
C ALA A 29 -20.66 6.68 -31.80
N GLY A 30 -19.39 6.60 -31.43
CA GLY A 30 -18.25 6.73 -32.33
C GLY A 30 -17.59 5.38 -32.60
N ASN A 31 -16.84 5.26 -33.70
CA ASN A 31 -15.99 4.08 -33.89
C ASN A 31 -14.79 4.11 -32.91
N THR A 32 -14.30 2.93 -32.54
CA THR A 32 -13.22 2.76 -31.55
C THR A 32 -11.96 3.56 -31.89
N THR A 33 -11.62 3.66 -33.18
CA THR A 33 -10.42 4.38 -33.64
C THR A 33 -10.52 5.89 -33.39
N ALA A 34 -11.67 6.49 -33.70
CA ALA A 34 -11.93 7.91 -33.49
C ALA A 34 -11.93 8.26 -31.98
N VAL A 35 -12.52 7.40 -31.15
CA VAL A 35 -12.58 7.58 -29.69
C VAL A 35 -11.19 7.48 -29.08
N ARG A 36 -10.38 6.48 -29.45
CA ARG A 36 -8.98 6.37 -29.02
C ARG A 36 -8.14 7.58 -29.44
N ALA A 37 -8.33 8.07 -30.67
CA ALA A 37 -7.66 9.28 -31.13
C ALA A 37 -8.07 10.51 -30.29
N ALA A 38 -9.34 10.61 -29.91
CA ALA A 38 -9.82 11.69 -29.04
C ALA A 38 -9.24 11.62 -27.62
N ILE A 39 -9.22 10.44 -27.01
CA ILE A 39 -8.60 10.21 -25.70
C ILE A 39 -7.10 10.56 -25.74
N ARG A 40 -6.39 10.18 -26.82
CA ARG A 40 -4.98 10.52 -27.01
C ARG A 40 -4.76 12.05 -27.06
N ARG A 41 -5.62 12.80 -27.76
CA ARG A 41 -5.56 14.27 -27.78
C ARG A 41 -5.77 14.86 -26.39
N LEU A 42 -6.70 14.34 -25.61
CA LEU A 42 -6.96 14.81 -24.24
C LEU A 42 -5.82 14.47 -23.28
N THR A 43 -5.18 13.31 -23.48
CA THR A 43 -3.97 12.93 -22.75
C THR A 43 -2.82 13.91 -23.05
N GLY A 44 -2.64 14.29 -24.33
CA GLY A 44 -1.68 15.33 -24.71
C GLY A 44 -1.97 16.72 -24.14
N LYS A 45 -3.22 16.98 -23.69
CA LYS A 45 -3.63 18.22 -23.01
C LYS A 45 -3.67 18.10 -21.48
N SER A 46 -3.20 16.98 -20.91
CA SER A 46 -3.25 16.69 -19.48
C SER A 46 -4.65 16.77 -18.86
N MET A 47 -5.70 16.52 -19.65
CA MET A 47 -7.09 16.49 -19.17
C MET A 47 -7.55 15.07 -18.81
N VAL A 48 -6.87 14.07 -19.35
CA VAL A 48 -7.11 12.64 -19.10
C VAL A 48 -5.76 11.97 -18.89
N ALA A 49 -5.69 11.02 -17.98
CA ALA A 49 -4.55 10.13 -17.82
C ALA A 49 -5.02 8.67 -17.93
N THR A 50 -4.10 7.77 -18.27
CA THR A 50 -4.42 6.35 -18.51
C THR A 50 -3.55 5.50 -17.58
N PRO A 51 -3.96 5.28 -16.31
CA PRO A 51 -3.18 4.48 -15.37
C PRO A 51 -3.21 2.99 -15.72
N HIS A 52 -4.21 2.53 -16.48
CA HIS A 52 -4.29 1.16 -16.96
C HIS A 52 -4.88 1.12 -18.37
N ARG A 53 -4.46 0.16 -19.19
CA ARG A 53 -4.96 0.03 -20.56
C ARG A 53 -6.48 -0.13 -20.53
N GLY A 54 -7.18 0.74 -21.27
CA GLY A 54 -8.65 0.71 -21.34
C GLY A 54 -9.36 1.43 -20.18
N PHE A 55 -8.63 1.89 -19.16
CA PHE A 55 -9.17 2.62 -18.01
C PHE A 55 -8.53 4.01 -17.94
N HIS A 56 -9.36 5.03 -17.94
CA HIS A 56 -8.95 6.42 -18.01
C HIS A 56 -9.43 7.18 -16.79
N VAL A 57 -8.60 8.10 -16.30
CA VAL A 57 -8.97 9.04 -15.24
C VAL A 57 -9.03 10.45 -15.79
N ILE A 58 -10.05 11.19 -15.37
CA ILE A 58 -10.18 12.61 -15.67
C ILE A 58 -9.21 13.35 -14.75
N VAL A 59 -8.42 14.28 -15.30
CA VAL A 59 -7.40 15.04 -14.56
C VAL A 59 -7.89 16.49 -14.40
N PRO A 60 -8.43 16.84 -13.22
CA PRO A 60 -8.79 18.21 -12.87
C PRO A 60 -7.59 19.17 -12.91
N PRO A 61 -7.84 20.49 -13.01
CA PRO A 61 -6.79 21.51 -13.00
C PRO A 61 -5.79 21.35 -11.85
N GLU A 62 -6.26 21.05 -10.63
CA GLU A 62 -5.42 20.90 -9.44
C GLU A 62 -4.42 19.72 -9.50
N TYR A 63 -4.60 18.77 -10.42
CA TYR A 63 -3.71 17.63 -10.61
C TYR A 63 -2.97 17.63 -11.95
N ARG A 64 -3.01 18.72 -12.72
CA ARG A 64 -2.32 18.79 -14.02
C ARG A 64 -0.80 18.65 -13.90
N GLU A 65 -0.20 19.21 -12.85
CA GLU A 65 1.24 19.04 -12.58
C GLU A 65 1.60 17.62 -12.17
N LEU A 66 0.69 16.95 -11.45
CA LEU A 66 0.83 15.55 -11.09
C LEU A 66 0.69 14.65 -12.33
N GLY A 67 -0.05 15.09 -13.35
CA GLY A 67 -0.25 14.41 -14.63
C GLY A 67 -1.14 13.17 -14.54
N CYS A 68 -1.81 12.97 -13.40
CA CYS A 68 -2.75 11.90 -13.10
C CYS A 68 -3.50 12.28 -11.81
N LEU A 69 -4.63 11.63 -11.51
CA LEU A 69 -5.21 11.66 -10.17
C LEU A 69 -4.27 11.01 -9.16
N PRO A 70 -4.22 11.49 -7.89
CA PRO A 70 -3.61 10.76 -6.79
C PRO A 70 -4.07 9.31 -6.73
N ALA A 71 -3.16 8.39 -6.39
CA ALA A 71 -3.44 6.95 -6.44
C ALA A 71 -4.62 6.54 -5.56
N ASP A 72 -4.76 7.17 -4.39
CA ASP A 72 -5.86 6.96 -3.46
C ASP A 72 -7.24 7.32 -4.03
N GLN A 73 -7.28 8.09 -5.12
CA GLN A 73 -8.51 8.56 -5.76
C GLN A 73 -8.90 7.79 -7.01
N PHE A 74 -8.08 6.86 -7.49
CA PHE A 74 -8.45 6.01 -8.63
C PHE A 74 -8.22 4.52 -8.41
N ILE A 75 -7.40 4.12 -7.44
CA ILE A 75 -7.19 2.70 -7.14
C ILE A 75 -8.50 1.99 -6.77
N PRO A 76 -9.41 2.55 -5.94
CA PRO A 76 -10.70 1.91 -5.69
C PRO A 76 -11.45 1.54 -6.97
N ASP A 77 -11.64 2.52 -7.85
CA ASP A 77 -12.38 2.35 -9.11
C ASP A 77 -11.66 1.42 -10.09
N LEU A 78 -10.32 1.50 -10.15
CA LEU A 78 -9.52 0.62 -11.00
C LEU A 78 -9.64 -0.82 -10.54
N MET A 79 -9.51 -1.09 -9.24
CA MET A 79 -9.58 -2.46 -8.73
C MET A 79 -10.98 -3.04 -8.85
N ASP A 80 -12.02 -2.21 -8.71
CA ASP A 80 -13.42 -2.60 -8.95
C ASP A 80 -13.65 -2.94 -10.43
N HIS A 81 -13.15 -2.10 -11.35
CA HIS A 81 -13.18 -2.38 -12.80
C HIS A 81 -12.48 -3.70 -13.18
N LEU A 82 -11.39 -4.05 -12.48
CA LEU A 82 -10.66 -5.30 -12.70
C LEU A 82 -11.31 -6.50 -12.01
N GLY A 83 -12.27 -6.28 -11.11
CA GLY A 83 -12.86 -7.33 -10.27
C GLY A 83 -11.85 -7.95 -9.30
N GLU A 84 -10.81 -7.20 -8.92
CA GLU A 84 -9.69 -7.72 -8.12
C GLU A 84 -9.75 -7.19 -6.68
N PRO A 85 -9.67 -8.07 -5.66
CA PRO A 85 -9.57 -7.64 -4.28
C PRO A 85 -8.22 -6.97 -4.02
N TYR A 86 -8.23 -5.93 -3.18
CA TYR A 86 -7.02 -5.19 -2.81
C TYR A 86 -7.14 -4.59 -1.41
N TYR A 87 -5.99 -4.15 -0.89
CA TYR A 87 -5.94 -3.12 0.16
C TYR A 87 -4.61 -2.36 0.08
N ILE A 88 -4.54 -1.20 0.72
CA ILE A 88 -3.35 -0.36 0.82
C ILE A 88 -2.46 -0.91 1.94
N CYS A 89 -1.18 -1.13 1.64
CA CYS A 89 -0.24 -1.83 2.52
C CYS A 89 1.03 -1.02 2.80
N LEU A 90 1.90 -1.56 3.66
CA LEU A 90 3.24 -1.04 3.95
C LEU A 90 3.24 0.47 4.29
N LEU A 91 4.19 1.23 3.74
CA LEU A 91 4.37 2.66 4.06
C LEU A 91 3.16 3.50 3.66
N SER A 92 2.44 3.09 2.62
CA SER A 92 1.18 3.76 2.24
C SER A 92 0.11 3.56 3.32
N ALA A 93 -0.02 2.36 3.88
CA ALA A 93 -0.94 2.11 4.99
C ALA A 93 -0.51 2.87 6.25
N ALA A 94 0.78 2.82 6.59
CA ALA A 94 1.35 3.52 7.74
C ALA A 94 1.06 5.04 7.67
N ALA A 95 1.18 5.64 6.50
CA ALA A 95 0.84 7.05 6.30
C ALA A 95 -0.62 7.38 6.62
N TYR A 96 -1.57 6.48 6.34
CA TYR A 96 -2.97 6.68 6.72
C TYR A 96 -3.23 6.45 8.21
N HIS A 97 -2.35 5.77 8.91
CA HIS A 97 -2.38 5.63 10.38
C HIS A 97 -1.72 6.81 11.10
N GLY A 98 -1.16 7.77 10.37
CA GLY A 98 -0.47 8.94 10.93
C GLY A 98 1.03 8.76 11.08
N SER A 99 1.55 7.57 10.77
CA SER A 99 2.94 7.16 11.01
C SER A 99 3.90 7.54 9.87
N ALA A 100 3.58 8.59 9.11
CA ALA A 100 4.45 9.08 8.05
C ALA A 100 4.59 10.60 8.13
N HIS A 101 5.78 11.05 8.50
CA HIS A 101 6.17 12.47 8.52
C HIS A 101 6.13 13.11 7.12
N GLN A 102 6.22 12.30 6.06
CA GLN A 102 6.05 12.72 4.66
C GLN A 102 5.17 11.73 3.90
N LYS A 103 4.41 12.23 2.92
CA LYS A 103 3.65 11.34 2.02
C LYS A 103 4.62 10.45 1.24
N PRO A 104 4.45 9.11 1.26
CA PRO A 104 5.26 8.22 0.44
C PRO A 104 5.19 8.63 -1.04
N GLN A 105 6.35 8.71 -1.70
CA GLN A 105 6.41 8.95 -3.16
C GLN A 105 5.79 7.79 -3.97
N LEU A 106 5.57 6.65 -3.32
CA LEU A 106 5.12 5.42 -3.89
C LEU A 106 3.86 4.93 -3.17
N PHE A 107 2.79 4.71 -3.92
CA PHE A 107 1.57 4.11 -3.40
C PHE A 107 1.66 2.59 -3.47
N GLN A 108 1.49 1.90 -2.34
CA GLN A 108 1.69 0.47 -2.20
C GLN A 108 0.36 -0.24 -2.00
N VAL A 109 0.08 -1.21 -2.86
CA VAL A 109 -1.19 -1.94 -2.90
C VAL A 109 -0.89 -3.43 -2.83
N MET A 110 -1.51 -4.14 -1.89
CA MET A 110 -1.49 -5.59 -1.87
C MET A 110 -2.58 -6.15 -2.79
N VAL A 111 -2.25 -7.19 -3.54
CA VAL A 111 -3.10 -7.93 -4.48
C VAL A 111 -2.88 -9.43 -4.34
N PRO A 112 -3.82 -10.29 -4.78
CA PRO A 112 -3.66 -11.75 -4.69
C PRO A 112 -2.55 -12.30 -5.58
N GLN A 113 -2.28 -11.66 -6.72
CA GLN A 113 -1.29 -12.09 -7.71
C GLN A 113 -0.46 -10.91 -8.23
N GLY A 114 0.74 -11.20 -8.74
CA GLY A 114 1.66 -10.18 -9.22
C GLY A 114 1.07 -9.32 -10.34
N ARG A 115 1.17 -7.99 -10.19
CA ARG A 115 0.68 -7.01 -11.17
C ARG A 115 1.79 -6.06 -11.58
N ARG A 116 1.74 -5.62 -12.84
CA ARG A 116 2.67 -4.59 -13.34
C ARG A 116 2.48 -3.28 -12.55
N PRO A 117 3.57 -2.56 -12.27
CA PRO A 117 3.49 -1.23 -11.67
C PRO A 117 2.66 -0.28 -12.54
N ILE A 118 2.07 0.73 -11.90
CA ILE A 118 1.47 1.87 -12.61
C ILE A 118 2.41 3.06 -12.46
N ASP A 119 2.84 3.58 -13.62
CA ASP A 119 3.54 4.84 -13.72
C ASP A 119 2.69 5.77 -14.59
N CYS A 120 2.02 6.74 -13.97
CA CYS A 120 1.08 7.64 -14.64
C CYS A 120 1.33 9.09 -14.22
N GLY A 121 1.84 9.91 -15.14
CA GLY A 121 2.38 11.22 -14.78
C GLY A 121 3.52 11.08 -13.77
N ARG A 122 3.41 11.75 -12.62
CA ARG A 122 4.29 11.62 -11.45
C ARG A 122 3.76 10.61 -10.40
N VAL A 123 2.58 10.05 -10.61
CA VAL A 123 2.01 9.04 -9.71
C VAL A 123 2.67 7.69 -9.96
N ARG A 124 3.06 7.02 -8.88
CA ARG A 124 3.70 5.72 -8.88
C ARG A 124 2.92 4.78 -7.98
N VAL A 125 2.48 3.65 -8.51
CA VAL A 125 1.86 2.56 -7.75
C VAL A 125 2.71 1.31 -7.90
N ARG A 126 2.97 0.64 -6.78
CA ARG A 126 3.59 -0.70 -6.76
C ARG A 126 2.64 -1.68 -6.13
N PHE A 127 2.53 -2.81 -6.81
CA PHE A 127 1.72 -3.93 -6.37
C PHE A 127 2.61 -4.96 -5.70
N LEU A 128 2.18 -5.43 -4.53
CA LEU A 128 2.78 -6.56 -3.84
C LEU A 128 1.77 -7.71 -3.88
N ALA A 129 2.26 -8.92 -4.13
CA ALA A 129 1.43 -10.09 -4.25
C ALA A 129 1.48 -10.94 -2.98
N ARG A 130 0.32 -11.27 -2.42
CA ARG A 130 0.19 -12.23 -1.33
C ARG A 130 -1.10 -13.04 -1.52
N GLN A 131 -0.98 -14.37 -1.57
CA GLN A 131 -2.12 -15.25 -1.89
C GLN A 131 -3.21 -15.27 -0.81
N ASP A 132 -2.82 -15.25 0.46
CA ASP A 132 -3.72 -15.27 1.63
C ASP A 132 -4.13 -13.86 2.10
N MET A 133 -3.95 -12.84 1.26
CA MET A 133 -4.19 -11.43 1.60
C MET A 133 -5.65 -11.12 1.98
N SER A 134 -6.60 -11.97 1.56
CA SER A 134 -8.03 -11.79 1.86
C SER A 134 -8.34 -11.91 3.36
N ALA A 135 -7.50 -12.61 4.12
CA ALA A 135 -7.67 -12.75 5.57
C ALA A 135 -7.24 -11.49 6.34
N THR A 136 -6.47 -10.60 5.72
CA THR A 136 -5.83 -9.48 6.41
C THR A 136 -6.85 -8.47 6.92
N PRO A 137 -6.77 -8.05 8.19
CA PRO A 137 -7.64 -7.04 8.75
C PRO A 137 -7.44 -5.72 8.01
N VAL A 138 -8.55 -5.13 7.57
CA VAL A 138 -8.54 -3.83 6.89
C VAL A 138 -9.50 -2.88 7.57
N ILE A 139 -9.10 -1.62 7.65
CA ILE A 139 -9.98 -0.50 7.99
C ILE A 139 -10.43 0.21 6.71
N ARG A 140 -11.56 0.90 6.80
CA ARG A 140 -12.09 1.73 5.71
C ARG A 140 -11.80 3.20 6.01
N ARG A 141 -11.27 3.94 5.02
CA ARG A 141 -11.13 5.39 5.12
C ARG A 141 -11.65 6.09 3.87
N ASN A 142 -12.38 7.18 4.09
CA ASN A 142 -12.86 8.03 3.02
C ASN A 142 -11.70 8.83 2.41
N THR A 143 -11.74 8.97 1.09
CA THR A 143 -10.90 9.88 0.32
C THR A 143 -11.79 10.92 -0.35
N ALA A 144 -11.18 11.87 -1.06
CA ALA A 144 -11.93 12.84 -1.85
C ALA A 144 -12.83 12.20 -2.92
N ARG A 145 -12.54 10.96 -3.38
CA ARG A 145 -13.19 10.34 -4.55
C ARG A 145 -13.54 8.86 -4.37
N GLY A 146 -13.65 8.37 -3.12
CA GLY A 146 -14.00 6.98 -2.85
C GLY A 146 -13.58 6.49 -1.47
N VAL A 147 -13.79 5.20 -1.20
CA VAL A 147 -13.41 4.57 0.07
C VAL A 147 -12.23 3.63 -0.15
N LEU A 148 -11.14 3.87 0.58
CA LEU A 148 -9.99 2.98 0.61
C LEU A 148 -10.18 1.86 1.62
N ARG A 149 -9.61 0.70 1.29
CA ARG A 149 -9.36 -0.41 2.21
C ARG A 149 -7.89 -0.39 2.56
N ILE A 150 -7.55 -0.30 3.84
CA ILE A 150 -6.19 -0.09 4.32
C ILE A 150 -5.89 -1.17 5.35
N ALA A 151 -4.72 -1.82 5.28
CA ALA A 151 -4.30 -2.76 6.33
C ALA A 151 -4.42 -2.11 7.72
N SER A 152 -4.85 -2.86 8.74
CA SER A 152 -4.84 -2.36 10.13
C SER A 152 -3.42 -1.96 10.56
N ALA A 153 -3.28 -1.24 11.66
CA ALA A 153 -1.96 -0.82 12.15
C ALA A 153 -1.06 -2.04 12.45
N GLU A 154 -1.64 -3.11 13.00
CA GLU A 154 -0.93 -4.33 13.36
C GLU A 154 -0.52 -5.16 12.14
N ALA A 155 -1.41 -5.29 11.16
CA ALA A 155 -1.09 -5.89 9.87
C ALA A 155 0.01 -5.09 9.17
N THR A 156 -0.09 -3.76 9.20
CA THR A 156 0.92 -2.86 8.63
C THR A 156 2.27 -3.08 9.31
N ALA A 157 2.34 -3.17 10.64
CA ALA A 157 3.58 -3.42 11.37
C ALA A 157 4.26 -4.73 10.98
N LEU A 158 3.49 -5.83 10.89
CA LEU A 158 4.00 -7.13 10.45
C LEU A 158 4.44 -7.12 8.98
N GLU A 159 3.73 -6.41 8.12
CA GLU A 159 4.07 -6.25 6.71
C GLU A 159 5.32 -5.40 6.51
N LEU A 160 5.48 -4.29 7.24
CA LEU A 160 6.68 -3.45 7.19
C LEU A 160 7.94 -4.28 7.45
N VAL A 161 7.89 -5.16 8.46
CA VAL A 161 8.99 -6.07 8.83
C VAL A 161 9.13 -7.23 7.83
N GLY A 162 8.01 -7.81 7.38
CA GLY A 162 8.00 -8.92 6.43
C GLY A 162 8.51 -8.53 5.03
N TYR A 163 8.26 -7.29 4.62
CA TYR A 163 8.61 -6.72 3.33
C TYR A 163 9.61 -5.56 3.45
N MET A 164 10.53 -5.65 4.41
CA MET A 164 11.47 -4.58 4.78
C MET A 164 12.18 -3.89 3.59
N LYS A 165 12.56 -4.65 2.55
CA LYS A 165 13.17 -4.10 1.33
C LYS A 165 12.21 -3.17 0.57
N ALA A 166 10.92 -3.50 0.53
CA ALA A 166 9.88 -2.65 -0.06
C ALA A 166 9.46 -1.49 0.87
N SER A 167 9.88 -1.52 2.14
CA SER A 167 9.58 -0.52 3.16
C SER A 167 10.71 0.49 3.39
N GLY A 168 11.74 0.53 2.53
CA GLY A 168 12.86 1.46 2.66
C GLY A 168 13.98 0.99 3.60
N GLY A 169 13.95 -0.26 4.05
CA GLY A 169 14.99 -0.83 4.92
C GLY A 169 14.62 -0.82 6.41
N LEU A 170 15.52 -1.34 7.24
CA LEU A 170 15.27 -1.59 8.66
C LEU A 170 15.08 -0.30 9.47
N ASP A 171 15.96 0.68 9.26
CA ASP A 171 15.94 1.95 10.00
C ASP A 171 14.63 2.70 9.75
N HIS A 172 14.24 2.82 8.47
CA HIS A 172 12.97 3.45 8.13
C HIS A 172 11.75 2.69 8.70
N VAL A 173 11.80 1.35 8.72
CA VAL A 173 10.76 0.56 9.40
C VAL A 173 10.71 0.88 10.90
N ALA A 174 11.86 1.02 11.56
CA ALA A 174 11.91 1.36 12.97
C ALA A 174 11.37 2.78 13.25
N THR A 175 11.72 3.77 12.43
CA THR A 175 11.17 5.13 12.51
C THR A 175 9.64 5.10 12.38
N VAL A 176 9.11 4.45 11.35
CA VAL A 176 7.65 4.34 11.13
C VAL A 176 6.96 3.61 12.28
N LEU A 177 7.59 2.58 12.84
CA LEU A 177 7.04 1.83 13.98
C LEU A 177 6.86 2.70 15.23
N ARG A 178 7.72 3.71 15.46
CA ARG A 178 7.60 4.60 16.64
C ARG A 178 6.27 5.32 16.72
N ASP A 179 5.73 5.73 15.57
CA ASP A 179 4.44 6.41 15.52
C ASP A 179 3.29 5.39 15.42
N LEU A 180 3.52 4.28 14.70
CA LEU A 180 2.48 3.27 14.45
C LEU A 180 2.04 2.57 15.74
N VAL A 181 2.95 2.38 16.71
CA VAL A 181 2.62 1.73 17.99
C VAL A 181 1.58 2.49 18.81
N GLU A 182 1.40 3.80 18.61
CA GLU A 182 0.42 4.60 19.34
C GLU A 182 -1.03 4.22 19.03
N VAL A 183 -1.27 3.63 17.85
CA VAL A 183 -2.61 3.26 17.36
C VAL A 183 -2.80 1.75 17.23
N MET A 184 -1.84 0.95 17.72
CA MET A 184 -1.89 -0.51 17.70
C MET A 184 -2.54 -1.07 18.97
N GLU A 185 -3.33 -2.12 18.80
CA GLU A 185 -3.96 -2.85 19.90
C GLU A 185 -3.29 -4.20 20.14
N ARG A 186 -2.99 -4.53 21.41
CA ARG A 186 -2.30 -5.79 21.79
C ARG A 186 -3.06 -7.04 21.32
N SER A 187 -4.37 -7.05 21.50
CA SER A 187 -5.21 -8.19 21.13
C SER A 187 -5.29 -8.37 19.61
N ALA A 188 -5.45 -7.27 18.87
CA ALA A 188 -5.44 -7.28 17.41
C ALA A 188 -4.07 -7.74 16.86
N LEU A 189 -2.98 -7.29 17.48
CA LEU A 189 -1.63 -7.68 17.10
C LEU A 189 -1.40 -9.17 17.32
N ALA A 190 -1.83 -9.69 18.47
CA ALA A 190 -1.75 -11.11 18.77
C ALA A 190 -2.51 -11.95 17.73
N ILE A 191 -3.75 -11.55 17.37
CA ILE A 191 -4.54 -12.23 16.35
C ILE A 191 -3.82 -12.21 14.99
N GLU A 192 -3.30 -11.07 14.57
CA GLU A 192 -2.61 -10.97 13.27
C GLU A 192 -1.30 -11.78 13.25
N ALA A 193 -0.56 -11.78 14.34
CA ALA A 193 0.68 -12.54 14.46
C ALA A 193 0.48 -14.05 14.27
N HIS A 194 -0.70 -14.61 14.61
CA HIS A 194 -1.03 -16.01 14.36
C HIS A 194 -1.01 -16.40 12.87
N ARG A 195 -1.15 -15.42 11.97
CA ARG A 195 -1.15 -15.64 10.52
C ARG A 195 0.17 -15.24 9.87
N ALA A 196 0.95 -14.39 10.52
CA ALA A 196 2.22 -13.95 10.00
C ALA A 196 3.33 -15.01 10.13
N PRO A 197 4.32 -15.03 9.21
CA PRO A 197 5.50 -15.88 9.33
C PRO A 197 6.22 -15.67 10.66
N ALA A 198 6.68 -16.75 11.30
CA ALA A 198 7.38 -16.68 12.59
C ALA A 198 8.57 -15.70 12.57
N ALA A 199 9.34 -15.68 11.48
CA ALA A 199 10.44 -14.74 11.30
C ALA A 199 10.02 -13.26 11.37
N SER A 200 8.85 -12.91 10.81
CA SER A 200 8.31 -11.55 10.87
C SER A 200 7.88 -11.20 12.29
N VAL A 201 7.22 -12.13 12.99
CA VAL A 201 6.81 -11.95 14.39
C VAL A 201 8.02 -11.79 15.32
N GLN A 202 9.06 -12.60 15.14
CA GLN A 202 10.32 -12.51 15.90
C GLN A 202 11.00 -11.14 15.71
N ARG A 203 11.17 -10.71 14.46
CA ARG A 203 11.77 -9.40 14.16
C ARG A 203 10.93 -8.24 14.68
N LEU A 204 9.60 -8.31 14.52
CA LEU A 204 8.71 -7.27 15.03
C LEU A 204 8.78 -7.18 16.55
N GLY A 205 8.76 -8.31 17.26
CA GLY A 205 8.91 -8.33 18.72
C GLY A 205 10.23 -7.69 19.17
N TYR A 206 11.34 -7.99 18.49
CA TYR A 206 12.61 -7.33 18.75
C TYR A 206 12.53 -5.81 18.52
N LEU A 207 11.97 -5.38 17.39
CA LEU A 207 11.86 -3.96 17.04
C LEU A 207 10.93 -3.19 17.99
N LEU A 208 9.84 -3.81 18.46
CA LEU A 208 8.95 -3.21 19.46
C LEU A 208 9.68 -2.93 20.78
N MET A 209 10.62 -3.78 21.20
CA MET A 209 11.48 -3.48 22.36
C MET A 209 12.40 -2.28 22.09
N GLN A 210 12.89 -2.11 20.86
CA GLN A 210 13.78 -0.98 20.51
C GLN A 210 13.03 0.36 20.50
N VAL A 211 11.75 0.35 20.17
CA VAL A 211 10.90 1.56 20.21
C VAL A 211 10.12 1.70 21.53
N HIS A 212 10.54 0.98 22.57
CA HIS A 212 9.94 1.02 23.92
C HIS A 212 8.43 0.68 23.97
N ALA A 213 7.96 -0.13 23.02
CA ALA A 213 6.60 -0.64 22.93
C ALA A 213 6.47 -2.03 23.57
N ASP A 214 7.07 -2.21 24.75
CA ASP A 214 7.22 -3.49 25.45
C ASP A 214 5.91 -4.25 25.61
N SER A 215 4.81 -3.56 25.90
CA SER A 215 3.51 -4.21 26.09
C SER A 215 2.95 -4.85 24.80
N LEU A 216 3.21 -4.24 23.64
CA LEU A 216 2.89 -4.81 22.33
C LEU A 216 3.84 -5.96 21.99
N ALA A 217 5.14 -5.81 22.32
CA ALA A 217 6.11 -6.87 22.15
C ALA A 217 5.65 -8.12 22.93
N PHE A 218 5.35 -7.98 24.23
CA PHE A 218 4.98 -9.10 25.10
C PHE A 218 3.70 -9.83 24.66
N ALA A 219 2.81 -9.15 23.91
CA ALA A 219 1.64 -9.79 23.33
C ALA A 219 2.00 -10.87 22.28
N LEU A 220 3.23 -10.85 21.74
CA LEU A 220 3.73 -11.81 20.75
C LEU A 220 4.36 -13.06 21.37
N ASP A 221 4.75 -13.05 22.65
CA ASP A 221 5.43 -14.19 23.29
C ASP A 221 4.61 -15.49 23.25
N PRO A 222 3.29 -15.50 23.55
CA PRO A 222 2.51 -16.73 23.53
C PRO A 222 2.47 -17.36 22.13
N ILE A 223 2.28 -16.55 21.09
CA ILE A 223 2.25 -17.01 19.69
C ILE A 223 3.57 -17.67 19.29
N LEU A 224 4.69 -17.10 19.70
CA LEU A 224 6.00 -17.66 19.39
C LEU A 224 6.26 -18.97 20.16
N LYS A 225 5.78 -19.11 21.39
CA LYS A 225 5.95 -20.34 22.19
C LYS A 225 5.23 -21.56 21.60
N GLU A 226 4.13 -21.32 20.89
CA GLU A 226 3.37 -22.37 20.18
C GLU A 226 4.05 -22.84 18.89
N ARG A 227 5.11 -22.14 18.45
CA ARG A 227 5.77 -22.36 17.17
C ARG A 227 7.18 -22.89 17.37
N LYS A 228 7.64 -23.70 16.42
CA LYS A 228 9.07 -24.04 16.34
C LYS A 228 9.85 -22.80 15.91
N GLN A 229 10.65 -22.26 16.81
CA GLN A 229 11.45 -21.06 16.56
C GLN A 229 12.85 -21.43 16.07
N HIS A 230 13.32 -20.73 15.05
CA HIS A 230 14.70 -20.77 14.60
C HIS A 230 15.31 -19.38 14.76
N THR A 231 16.63 -19.32 14.92
CA THR A 231 17.31 -18.02 14.94
C THR A 231 17.17 -17.37 13.56
N VAL A 232 16.63 -16.16 13.52
CA VAL A 232 16.49 -15.38 12.28
C VAL A 232 17.39 -14.14 12.30
N PRO A 233 17.97 -13.72 11.17
CA PRO A 233 18.65 -12.44 11.09
C PRO A 233 17.66 -11.29 11.32
N LEU A 234 18.10 -10.23 12.01
CA LEU A 234 17.36 -8.97 12.10
C LEU A 234 17.21 -8.32 10.72
N SER A 235 18.31 -8.17 9.99
CA SER A 235 18.33 -7.78 8.58
C SER A 235 18.58 -9.00 7.69
N PRO A 236 17.61 -9.44 6.86
CA PRO A 236 17.73 -10.66 6.06
C PRO A 236 18.88 -10.69 5.06
N SER A 237 19.39 -9.52 4.66
CA SER A 237 20.42 -9.39 3.64
C SER A 237 21.85 -9.47 4.19
N LEU A 238 22.03 -9.58 5.51
CA LEU A 238 23.33 -9.58 6.17
C LEU A 238 23.64 -10.94 6.83
N PRO A 239 24.92 -11.36 6.86
CA PRO A 239 25.32 -12.60 7.53
C PRO A 239 25.07 -12.53 9.04
N ILE A 240 24.94 -13.69 9.71
CA ILE A 240 24.68 -13.80 11.15
C ILE A 240 25.88 -14.31 11.96
N THR A 241 26.99 -14.62 11.30
CA THR A 241 28.18 -15.21 11.94
C THR A 241 28.81 -14.22 12.91
N GLY A 242 29.00 -14.64 14.16
CA GLY A 242 29.57 -13.80 15.22
C GLY A 242 28.63 -12.73 15.79
N CYS A 243 27.39 -12.63 15.30
CA CYS A 243 26.42 -11.65 15.79
C CYS A 243 25.87 -12.05 17.16
N ALA A 244 25.63 -11.03 18.00
CA ALA A 244 24.89 -11.21 19.25
C ALA A 244 23.48 -11.73 18.95
N ARG A 245 22.94 -12.56 19.86
CA ARG A 245 21.61 -13.14 19.73
C ARG A 245 20.71 -12.64 20.83
N ASP A 246 19.60 -12.03 20.45
CA ASP A 246 18.51 -11.77 21.36
C ASP A 246 17.82 -13.11 21.68
N LYS A 247 17.88 -13.51 22.95
CA LYS A 247 17.36 -14.81 23.40
C LYS A 247 15.83 -14.84 23.45
N ARG A 248 15.17 -13.70 23.67
CA ARG A 248 13.71 -13.65 23.80
C ARG A 248 13.04 -13.83 22.45
N TRP A 249 13.53 -13.09 21.46
CA TRP A 249 12.98 -13.08 20.11
C TRP A 249 13.67 -14.09 19.18
N ASN A 250 14.76 -14.72 19.65
CA ASN A 250 15.59 -15.63 18.87
C ASN A 250 16.04 -14.94 17.55
N VAL A 251 16.53 -13.70 17.68
CA VAL A 251 16.97 -12.85 16.57
C VAL A 251 18.48 -12.67 16.65
N ALA A 252 19.19 -12.92 15.55
CA ALA A 252 20.59 -12.54 15.40
C ALA A 252 20.66 -11.05 15.03
N VAL A 253 21.20 -10.23 15.93
CA VAL A 253 21.33 -8.77 15.79
C VAL A 253 22.53 -8.48 14.91
N ASN A 254 22.33 -8.61 13.60
CA ASN A 254 23.37 -8.47 12.57
C ASN A 254 23.50 -7.06 11.99
N THR A 255 22.76 -6.10 12.54
CA THR A 255 22.87 -4.67 12.27
C THR A 255 22.38 -3.89 13.48
N ARG A 256 22.78 -2.62 13.60
CA ARG A 256 22.14 -1.67 14.50
C ARG A 256 20.87 -1.13 13.84
N VAL A 257 19.94 -0.69 14.69
CA VAL A 257 18.72 0.00 14.29
C VAL A 257 18.87 1.44 14.73
N ASP A 258 18.79 2.37 13.80
CA ASP A 258 18.70 3.80 14.10
C ASP A 258 17.28 4.27 13.78
N SER A 259 16.61 4.84 14.78
CA SER A 259 15.21 5.26 14.70
C SER A 259 15.02 6.78 14.86
N GLU A 260 16.12 7.55 14.82
CA GLU A 260 16.13 9.02 14.94
C GLU A 260 16.19 9.77 13.59
N GLN A 261 16.14 9.06 12.45
CA GLN A 261 16.17 9.67 11.11
C GLN A 261 14.83 10.27 10.67
#